data_AF-A0A4S0JXL1-F1
#
_entry.id   AF-A0A4S0JXL1-F1
#
_cell.length_a   1.000
_cell.length_b   1.000
_cell.length_c   1.000
_cell.angle_alpha   90.00
_cell.angle_beta   90.00
_cell.angle_gamma   90.00
#
_symmetry.space_group_name_H-M   'P 1'
#
loop_
_entity.id
_entity.type
_entity.pdbx_description
1 polymer ?
#
loop_
_entity_poly.entity_id
_entity_poly.type
_entity_poly.pdbx_seq_one_letter_code
_entity_poly.pdbx_strand_id
1 'polypeptide(L)'
;VLDRLRIFASEQKFLIGVRLLAGSIDPARAGRAFSDLADLTIAAALEAVTAEFAVRHGTIAGGVVSLLGMGKLGSRELTAGSDVDLILLYDHDADAEDSDGDKPLAPSHYYSRMTQRLISAVSAPTAEGVLY
;
A
#
# COMPACT_ATOMS: atom_id res chain seq x y z
N VAL A 1 -5.43 5.96 11.12
CA VAL A 1 -4.30 6.18 10.18
C VAL A 1 -4.78 6.17 8.74
N LEU A 2 -5.47 5.11 8.32
CA LEU A 2 -5.92 4.94 6.93
C LEU A 2 -6.83 6.08 6.40
N ASP A 3 -7.73 6.64 7.21
CA ASP A 3 -8.59 7.75 6.75
C ASP A 3 -7.80 9.02 6.45
N ARG A 4 -6.82 9.36 7.32
CA ARG A 4 -5.91 10.48 7.07
C ARG A 4 -5.07 10.28 5.82
N LEU A 5 -4.67 9.03 5.56
CA LEU A 5 -3.92 8.67 4.37
C LEU A 5 -4.75 8.90 3.09
N ARG A 6 -6.05 8.59 3.12
CA ARG A 6 -6.98 8.89 2.02
C ARG A 6 -7.14 10.39 1.78
N ILE A 7 -7.35 11.17 2.84
CA ILE A 7 -7.44 12.63 2.75
C ILE A 7 -6.17 13.20 2.12
N PHE A 8 -5.00 12.81 2.63
CA PHE A 8 -3.71 13.24 2.11
C PHE A 8 -3.54 12.87 0.63
N ALA A 9 -3.83 11.62 0.24
CA ALA A 9 -3.73 11.18 -1.13
C ALA A 9 -4.66 11.96 -2.06
N SER A 10 -5.89 12.24 -1.63
CA SER A 10 -6.86 13.05 -2.38
C SER A 10 -6.35 14.48 -2.60
N GLU A 11 -5.87 15.14 -1.55
CA GLU A 11 -5.30 16.50 -1.63
C GLU A 11 -4.11 16.57 -2.59
N GLN A 12 -3.19 15.60 -2.51
CA GLN A 12 -2.02 15.57 -3.39
C GLN A 12 -2.39 15.23 -4.84
N LYS A 13 -3.31 14.26 -5.07
CA LYS A 13 -3.82 13.96 -6.42
C LYS A 13 -4.45 15.21 -7.06
N PHE A 14 -5.25 15.95 -6.29
CA PHE A 14 -5.83 17.21 -6.73
C PHE A 14 -4.75 18.25 -7.10
N LEU A 15 -3.76 18.45 -6.23
CA LEU A 15 -2.67 19.40 -6.48
C LEU A 15 -1.84 19.06 -7.74
N ILE A 16 -1.52 17.78 -7.95
CA ILE A 16 -0.83 17.32 -9.16
C ILE A 16 -1.69 17.61 -10.39
N GLY A 17 -2.99 17.32 -10.32
CA GLY A 17 -3.95 17.59 -11.39
C GLY A 17 -4.03 19.07 -11.75
N VAL A 18 -4.16 19.96 -10.75
CA VAL A 18 -4.18 21.42 -10.95
C VAL A 18 -2.90 21.89 -11.61
N ARG A 19 -1.73 21.41 -11.15
CA ARG A 19 -0.44 21.79 -11.72
C ARG A 19 -0.30 21.38 -13.18
N LEU A 20 -0.81 20.20 -13.55
CA LEU A 20 -0.85 19.71 -14.92
C LEU A 20 -1.78 20.55 -15.79
N LEU A 21 -2.99 20.83 -15.32
CA LEU A 21 -3.98 21.66 -16.05
C LEU A 21 -3.50 23.11 -16.24
N ALA A 22 -2.80 23.67 -15.26
CA ALA A 22 -2.21 25.01 -15.33
C ALA A 22 -0.95 25.07 -16.21
N GLY A 23 -0.46 23.93 -16.74
CA GLY A 23 0.77 23.87 -17.53
C GLY A 23 2.06 24.10 -16.73
N SER A 24 1.98 24.08 -15.39
CA SER A 24 3.15 24.28 -14.51
C SER A 24 4.06 23.04 -14.41
N ILE A 25 3.54 21.87 -14.77
CA ILE A 25 4.28 20.62 -14.95
C ILE A 25 3.85 19.94 -16.25
N ASP A 26 4.78 19.24 -16.89
CA ASP A 26 4.48 18.41 -18.06
C ASP A 26 3.84 17.06 -17.66
N PRO A 27 3.23 16.32 -18.61
CA PRO A 27 2.62 15.02 -18.33
C PRO A 27 3.58 13.98 -17.74
N ALA A 28 4.85 13.96 -18.14
CA ALA A 28 5.83 12.99 -17.65
C ALA A 28 6.17 13.26 -16.17
N ARG A 29 6.25 14.54 -15.78
CA ARG A 29 6.47 14.97 -14.40
C ARG A 29 5.22 14.74 -13.54
N ALA A 30 4.03 14.92 -14.10
CA ALA A 30 2.79 14.55 -13.43
C ALA A 30 2.73 13.03 -13.19
N GLY A 31 3.14 12.22 -14.18
CA GLY A 31 3.16 10.77 -14.06
C GLY A 31 4.06 10.28 -12.94
N ARG A 32 5.29 10.80 -12.88
CA ARG A 32 6.20 10.55 -11.76
C ARG A 32 5.60 10.97 -10.41
N ALA A 33 4.97 12.14 -10.34
CA ALA A 33 4.38 12.61 -9.09
C ALA A 33 3.21 11.72 -8.61
N PHE A 34 2.38 11.20 -9.53
CA PHE A 34 1.34 10.23 -9.18
C PHE A 34 1.93 8.90 -8.71
N SER A 35 3.00 8.43 -9.34
CA SER A 35 3.73 7.22 -8.92
C SER A 35 4.39 7.37 -7.56
N ASP A 36 5.06 8.50 -7.31
CA ASP A 36 5.68 8.80 -6.01
C ASP A 36 4.64 8.84 -4.89
N LEU A 37 3.47 9.42 -5.17
CA LEU A 37 2.35 9.46 -4.24
C LEU A 37 1.80 8.06 -3.95
N ALA A 38 1.66 7.22 -4.99
CA ALA A 38 1.22 5.83 -4.82
C ALA A 38 2.21 5.03 -3.99
N ASP A 39 3.51 5.08 -4.31
CA ASP A 39 4.57 4.43 -3.55
C ASP A 39 4.52 4.83 -2.08
N LEU A 40 4.48 6.14 -1.79
CA LEU A 40 4.46 6.67 -0.43
C LEU A 40 3.22 6.20 0.35
N THR A 41 2.05 6.29 -0.27
CA THR A 41 0.79 6.00 0.41
C THR A 41 0.61 4.49 0.61
N ILE A 42 0.97 3.67 -0.37
CA ILE A 42 0.89 2.21 -0.24
C ILE A 42 1.89 1.69 0.79
N ALA A 43 3.11 2.25 0.84
CA ALA A 43 4.08 1.92 1.88
C ALA A 43 3.53 2.25 3.28
N ALA A 44 2.97 3.45 3.47
CA ALA A 44 2.36 3.84 4.74
C ALA A 44 1.14 2.96 5.11
N ALA A 45 0.36 2.51 4.12
CA ALA A 45 -0.75 1.59 4.34
C ALA A 45 -0.24 0.20 4.79
N LEU A 46 0.82 -0.32 4.15
CA LEU A 46 1.45 -1.58 4.55
C LEU A 46 1.95 -1.50 5.98
N GLU A 47 2.70 -0.46 6.34
CA GLU A 47 3.20 -0.26 7.72
C GLU A 47 2.05 -0.23 8.73
N ALA A 48 0.98 0.52 8.45
CA ALA A 48 -0.18 0.61 9.33
C ALA A 48 -0.90 -0.74 9.49
N VAL A 49 -1.08 -1.48 8.40
CA VAL A 49 -1.73 -2.80 8.40
C VAL A 49 -0.86 -3.82 9.13
N THR A 50 0.45 -3.86 8.87
CA THR A 50 1.37 -4.77 9.56
C THR A 50 1.40 -4.50 11.06
N ALA A 51 1.48 -3.23 11.47
CA ALA A 51 1.45 -2.86 12.89
C ALA A 51 0.13 -3.29 13.56
N GLU A 52 -1.02 -3.03 12.94
CA GLU A 52 -2.32 -3.46 13.47
C GLU A 52 -2.44 -4.99 13.53
N PHE A 53 -1.96 -5.68 12.49
CA PHE A 53 -2.02 -7.14 12.40
C PHE A 53 -1.15 -7.80 13.49
N ALA A 54 0.03 -7.23 13.74
CA ALA A 54 0.96 -7.70 14.78
C ALA A 54 0.40 -7.57 16.20
N VAL A 55 -0.49 -6.60 16.48
CA VAL A 55 -1.13 -6.48 17.80
C VAL A 55 -1.89 -7.76 18.19
N ARG A 56 -2.51 -8.44 17.21
CA ARG A 56 -3.34 -9.63 17.48
C ARG A 56 -2.62 -10.94 17.18
N HIS A 57 -1.80 -10.96 16.13
CA HIS A 57 -1.18 -12.17 15.62
C HIS A 57 0.31 -12.25 15.94
N GLY A 58 0.93 -11.17 16.44
CA GLY A 58 2.37 -11.12 16.64
C GLY A 58 3.11 -11.05 15.31
N THR A 59 4.34 -11.54 15.28
CA THR A 59 5.23 -11.58 14.14
C THR A 59 5.69 -13.02 13.84
N ILE A 60 6.13 -13.26 12.61
CA ILE A 60 6.76 -14.52 12.20
C ILE A 60 8.28 -14.37 12.38
N ALA A 61 8.96 -15.39 12.91
CA ALA A 61 10.41 -15.39 13.04
C ALA A 61 11.10 -15.19 11.68
N GLY A 62 12.05 -14.26 11.62
CA GLY A 62 12.72 -13.85 10.37
C GLY A 62 11.78 -13.23 9.34
N GLY A 63 10.54 -12.90 9.72
CA GLY A 63 9.50 -12.47 8.81
C GLY A 63 9.80 -11.13 8.13
N VAL A 64 9.83 -11.15 6.81
CA VAL A 64 9.96 -9.94 5.98
C VAL A 64 8.87 -9.91 4.91
N VAL A 65 8.43 -8.71 4.57
CA VAL A 65 7.43 -8.49 3.52
C VAL A 65 7.90 -7.38 2.59
N SER A 66 7.58 -7.49 1.31
CA SER A 66 7.84 -6.48 0.29
C SER A 66 6.70 -6.40 -0.71
N LEU A 67 6.44 -5.21 -1.21
CA LEU A 67 5.48 -4.96 -2.28
C LEU A 67 6.22 -4.61 -3.57
N LEU A 68 5.86 -5.28 -4.66
CA LEU A 68 6.35 -4.97 -5.99
C LEU A 68 5.23 -4.29 -6.80
N GLY A 69 5.48 -3.02 -7.16
CA GLY A 69 4.61 -2.27 -8.06
C GLY A 69 4.82 -2.71 -9.51
N MET A 70 3.73 -3.13 -10.16
CA MET A 70 3.72 -3.59 -11.54
C MET A 70 3.10 -2.54 -12.47
N GLY A 71 3.12 -2.82 -13.78
CA GLY A 71 2.47 -1.98 -14.78
C GLY A 71 2.96 -0.52 -14.74
N LYS A 72 2.01 0.42 -14.72
CA LYS A 72 2.31 1.86 -14.70
C LYS A 72 2.93 2.35 -13.40
N LEU A 73 2.68 1.68 -12.27
CA LEU A 73 3.39 1.98 -11.04
C LEU A 73 4.86 1.58 -11.20
N GLY A 74 5.10 0.36 -11.69
CA GLY A 74 6.45 -0.15 -11.96
C GLY A 74 7.24 0.67 -12.97
N SER A 75 6.59 1.23 -14.00
CA SER A 75 7.23 2.13 -14.97
C SER A 75 7.30 3.60 -14.52
N ARG A 76 6.67 3.95 -13.39
CA ARG A 76 6.55 5.32 -12.84
C ARG A 76 5.80 6.30 -13.76
N GLU A 77 4.73 5.81 -14.38
CA GLU A 77 3.91 6.52 -15.37
C GLU A 77 2.41 6.51 -14.99
N LEU A 78 2.10 6.55 -13.70
CA LEU A 78 0.70 6.60 -13.26
C LEU A 78 -0.02 7.85 -13.76
N THR A 79 -1.33 7.73 -13.96
CA THR A 79 -2.22 8.87 -14.21
C THR A 79 -3.23 8.99 -13.07
N ALA A 80 -3.99 10.09 -13.05
CA ALA A 80 -4.98 10.36 -12.00
C ALA A 80 -6.03 9.25 -11.80
N GLY A 81 -6.34 8.48 -12.85
CA GLY A 81 -7.29 7.37 -12.81
C GLY A 81 -6.66 6.02 -13.10
N SER A 82 -5.35 5.86 -12.88
CA SER A 82 -4.69 4.56 -13.02
C SER A 82 -4.93 3.71 -11.77
N ASP A 83 -5.27 2.45 -12.00
CA ASP A 83 -5.24 1.42 -10.97
C ASP A 83 -3.78 1.09 -10.58
N VAL A 84 -3.61 0.41 -9.45
CA VAL A 84 -2.30 -0.03 -8.98
C VAL A 84 -2.23 -1.55 -8.92
N ASP A 85 -1.30 -2.10 -9.69
CA ASP A 85 -1.00 -3.53 -9.70
C ASP A 85 0.13 -3.82 -8.69
N LEU A 86 -0.14 -4.65 -7.69
CA LEU A 86 0.82 -5.01 -6.64
C LEU A 86 1.01 -6.52 -6.54
N ILE A 87 2.25 -6.95 -6.33
CA ILE A 87 2.60 -8.31 -5.89
C ILE A 87 3.20 -8.21 -4.49
N LEU A 88 2.64 -8.96 -3.54
CA LEU A 88 3.22 -9.09 -2.20
C LEU A 88 4.14 -10.31 -2.16
N LEU A 89 5.37 -10.08 -1.76
CA LEU A 89 6.39 -11.10 -1.50
C LEU A 89 6.63 -11.15 0.00
N TYR A 90 6.83 -12.34 0.54
CA TYR A 90 7.24 -12.53 1.92
C TYR A 90 8.32 -13.61 2.00
N ASP A 91 9.12 -13.52 3.05
CA ASP A 91 10.09 -14.55 3.44
C ASP A 91 10.10 -14.68 4.96
N HIS A 92 10.58 -15.82 5.47
CA HIS A 92 10.68 -16.11 6.89
C HIS A 92 11.71 -17.20 7.17
N ASP A 93 12.09 -17.38 8.43
CA ASP A 93 13.00 -18.45 8.81
C ASP A 93 12.40 -19.83 8.46
N ALA A 94 13.24 -20.77 8.02
CA ALA A 94 12.80 -22.07 7.51
C ALA A 94 12.10 -22.94 8.57
N ASP A 95 12.40 -22.68 9.85
CA ASP A 95 11.85 -23.34 11.04
C ASP A 95 10.71 -22.53 11.71
N ALA A 96 10.27 -21.43 11.10
CA ALA A 96 9.13 -20.66 11.60
C ALA A 96 7.81 -21.45 11.43
N GLU A 97 7.20 -21.87 12.53
CA GLU A 97 5.93 -22.61 12.52
C GLU A 97 4.71 -21.69 12.60
N ASP A 98 4.62 -20.87 13.66
CA ASP A 98 3.49 -20.01 13.96
C ASP A 98 3.96 -18.62 14.41
N SER A 99 3.11 -17.61 14.20
CA SER A 99 3.36 -16.26 14.71
C SER A 99 3.22 -16.18 16.24
N ASP A 100 3.95 -15.25 16.87
CA ASP A 100 4.14 -15.21 18.33
C ASP A 100 3.06 -14.47 19.14
N GLY A 101 1.93 -14.08 18.55
CA GLY A 101 0.87 -13.34 19.23
C GLY A 101 -0.25 -14.18 19.82
N ASP A 102 -1.23 -13.50 20.45
CA ASP A 102 -2.38 -14.12 21.14
C ASP A 102 -3.23 -15.05 20.26
N LYS A 103 -3.20 -14.84 18.95
CA LYS A 103 -3.86 -15.68 17.95
C LYS A 103 -2.84 -16.12 16.90
N PRO A 104 -2.04 -17.17 17.17
CA PRO A 104 -1.00 -17.62 16.26
C PRO A 104 -1.58 -18.02 14.90
N LEU A 105 -0.80 -17.77 13.84
CA LEU A 105 -1.08 -18.19 12.47
C LEU A 105 0.20 -18.73 11.84
N ALA A 106 0.07 -19.83 11.09
CA ALA A 106 1.14 -20.31 10.22
C ALA A 106 1.53 -19.25 9.17
N PRO A 107 2.81 -19.14 8.75
CA PRO A 107 3.32 -18.09 7.89
C PRO A 107 2.46 -17.80 6.65
N SER A 108 2.12 -18.83 5.87
CA SER A 108 1.31 -18.67 4.65
C SER A 108 -0.07 -18.05 4.95
N HIS A 109 -0.71 -18.46 6.05
CA HIS A 109 -2.00 -17.90 6.48
C HIS A 109 -1.85 -16.48 7.03
N TYR A 110 -0.77 -16.20 7.76
CA TYR A 110 -0.44 -14.88 8.29
C TYR A 110 -0.35 -13.86 7.14
N TYR A 111 0.53 -14.11 6.17
CA TYR A 111 0.76 -13.19 5.06
C TYR A 111 -0.44 -13.12 4.11
N SER A 112 -1.17 -14.22 3.88
CA SER A 112 -2.40 -14.19 3.08
C SER A 112 -3.46 -13.27 3.69
N ARG A 113 -3.70 -13.35 5.00
CA ARG A 113 -4.67 -12.51 5.69
C ARG A 113 -4.21 -11.05 5.80
N MET A 114 -2.93 -10.82 6.05
CA MET A 114 -2.35 -9.47 6.03
C MET A 114 -2.52 -8.83 4.64
N THR A 115 -2.28 -9.58 3.57
CA THR A 115 -2.50 -9.13 2.18
C THR A 115 -3.95 -8.76 1.93
N GLN A 116 -4.91 -9.58 2.36
CA GLN A 116 -6.34 -9.25 2.24
C GLN A 116 -6.71 -7.97 3.00
N ARG A 117 -6.12 -7.77 4.18
CA ARG A 117 -6.33 -6.55 4.99
C ARG A 117 -5.72 -5.33 4.33
N LEU A 118 -4.55 -5.46 3.69
CA LEU A 118 -3.94 -4.41 2.87
C LEU A 118 -4.80 -4.06 1.67
N ILE A 119 -5.26 -5.05 0.90
CA ILE A 119 -6.17 -4.83 -0.23
C ILE A 119 -7.40 -4.06 0.25
N SER A 120 -8.02 -4.49 1.34
CA SER A 120 -9.17 -3.79 1.93
C SER A 120 -8.82 -2.36 2.37
N ALA A 121 -7.64 -2.15 2.95
CA ALA A 121 -7.19 -0.83 3.40
C ALA A 121 -7.00 0.15 2.23
N VAL A 122 -6.62 -0.33 1.05
CA VAL A 122 -6.39 0.49 -0.15
C VAL A 122 -7.68 0.68 -0.96
N SER A 123 -8.47 -0.37 -1.18
CA SER A 123 -9.60 -0.35 -2.12
C SER A 123 -10.97 -0.11 -1.50
N ALA A 124 -11.13 -0.27 -0.17
CA ALA A 124 -12.45 -0.13 0.44
C ALA A 124 -12.95 1.31 0.38
N PRO A 125 -14.23 1.52 -0.04
CA PRO A 125 -14.86 2.83 -0.01
C PRO A 125 -15.14 3.24 1.44
N THR A 126 -14.70 4.45 1.79
CA THR A 126 -14.96 5.07 3.09
C THR A 126 -15.62 6.43 2.91
N ALA A 127 -15.98 7.10 4.02
CA ALA A 127 -16.47 8.47 3.97
C ALA A 127 -15.46 9.44 3.31
N GLU A 128 -14.16 9.12 3.40
CA GLU A 128 -13.06 9.88 2.80
C GLU A 128 -12.68 9.38 1.39
N GLY A 129 -13.51 8.52 0.79
CA GLY A 129 -13.28 7.94 -0.53
C GLY A 129 -12.45 6.65 -0.53
N VAL A 130 -11.84 6.36 -1.68
CA VAL A 130 -11.00 5.18 -1.96
C VAL A 130 -9.57 5.65 -2.16
N LEU A 131 -8.57 4.86 -1.72
CA LEU A 131 -7.17 5.22 -1.90
C LEU A 131 -6.72 4.95 -3.35
N TYR A 132 -6.89 3.70 -3.81
CA TYR A 132 -6.72 3.26 -5.20
C TYR A 132 -7.74 2.17 -5.55
#